data_AF-A0A8T1UA49-F1
#
_entry.id   AF-A0A8T1UA49-F1
#
_cell.length_a   1.000
_cell.length_b   1.000
_cell.length_c   1.000
_cell.angle_alpha   90.00
_cell.angle_beta   90.00
_cell.angle_gamma   90.00
#
_symmetry.space_group_name_H-M   'P 1'
#
loop_
_entity.id
_entity.type
_entity.pdbx_description
1 polymer ?
#
loop_
_entity_poly.entity_id
_entity_poly.type
_entity_poly.pdbx_seq_one_letter_code
_entity_poly.pdbx_strand_id
1 'polypeptide(L)' 'PVVAVSIDHDTVEPIPQLDPVTVSKKAAVKFKPELLTCASFPAVNAAGETSGGLKGSGGK' A
#
# COMPACT_ATOMS: atom_id res chain seq x y z
N PRO A 1 -20.28 4.50 15.99
CA PRO A 1 -19.02 3.73 15.82
C PRO A 1 -18.62 3.66 14.34
N VAL A 2 -17.38 4.05 14.00
CA VAL A 2 -16.80 3.80 12.67
C VAL A 2 -16.35 2.35 12.62
N VAL A 3 -16.82 1.59 11.62
CA VAL A 3 -16.46 0.18 11.41
C VAL A 3 -15.36 0.14 10.36
N ALA A 4 -14.23 -0.51 10.66
CA ALA A 4 -13.18 -0.76 9.68
C ALA A 4 -13.60 -1.93 8.76
N VAL A 5 -13.42 -1.75 7.45
CA VAL A 5 -13.75 -2.76 6.43
C VAL A 5 -12.46 -3.44 5.97
N SER A 6 -12.40 -4.77 6.07
CA SER A 6 -11.32 -5.59 5.55
C SER A 6 -11.74 -6.31 4.27
N ILE A 7 -10.94 -6.21 3.21
CA ILE A 7 -11.20 -6.82 1.89
C ILE A 7 -10.09 -7.78 1.48
N ASP A 8 -10.30 -8.55 0.40
CA ASP A 8 -9.28 -9.49 -0.09
C ASP A 8 -8.03 -8.74 -0.55
N HIS A 9 -6.86 -9.33 -0.29
CA HIS A 9 -5.57 -8.69 -0.40
C HIS A 9 -5.18 -8.25 -1.82
N ASP A 10 -5.80 -8.84 -2.84
CA ASP A 10 -5.61 -8.56 -4.26
C ASP A 10 -6.70 -7.65 -4.85
N THR A 11 -7.74 -7.33 -4.06
CA THR A 11 -8.82 -6.41 -4.45
C THR A 11 -8.60 -4.98 -3.95
N VAL A 12 -7.58 -4.76 -3.11
CA VAL A 12 -7.23 -3.41 -2.64
C VAL A 12 -6.61 -2.63 -3.80
N GLU A 13 -7.27 -1.55 -4.23
CA GLU A 13 -6.73 -0.69 -5.28
C GLU A 13 -5.55 0.17 -4.77
N PRO A 14 -4.43 0.26 -5.52
CA PRO A 14 -3.32 1.13 -5.17
C PRO A 14 -3.70 2.62 -5.22
N ILE A 15 -3.21 3.40 -4.25
CA ILE A 15 -3.29 4.86 -4.32
C ILE A 15 -2.26 5.36 -5.34
N PRO A 16 -2.68 6.08 -6.40
CA PRO A 16 -1.75 6.57 -7.41
C PRO A 16 -0.78 7.60 -6.82
N GLN A 17 0.49 7.53 -7.21
CA GLN A 17 1.48 8.52 -6.83
C GLN A 17 1.17 9.85 -7.54
N LEU A 18 0.65 10.82 -6.80
CA LEU A 18 0.32 12.15 -7.32
C LEU A 18 1.58 12.97 -7.64
N ASP A 19 1.41 13.99 -8.48
CA ASP A 19 2.47 14.94 -8.79
C ASP A 19 2.97 15.64 -7.51
N PRO A 20 4.28 15.58 -7.22
CA PRO A 20 4.82 16.15 -6.00
C PRO A 20 4.92 17.68 -6.11
N VAL A 21 3.98 18.40 -5.51
CA VAL A 21 3.95 19.87 -5.55
C VAL A 21 4.81 20.54 -4.46
N THR A 22 4.94 19.93 -3.28
CA THR A 22 5.74 20.48 -2.18
C THR A 22 7.18 19.96 -2.20
N VAL A 23 8.12 20.70 -1.59
CA VAL A 23 9.53 20.29 -1.49
C VAL A 23 9.67 18.92 -0.82
N SER A 24 8.93 18.67 0.27
CA SER A 24 8.94 17.38 0.96
C SER A 24 8.44 16.24 0.07
N LYS A 25 7.37 16.45 -0.72
CA LYS A 25 6.88 15.43 -1.66
C LYS A 25 7.88 15.17 -2.78
N LYS A 26 8.53 16.22 -3.31
CA LYS A 26 9.57 16.08 -4.35
C LYS A 26 10.77 15.30 -3.82
N ALA A 27 11.20 15.59 -2.60
CA ALA A 27 12.26 14.84 -1.93
C ALA A 27 11.87 13.37 -1.71
N ALA A 28 10.65 13.10 -1.24
CA ALA A 28 10.17 11.72 -1.05
C ALA A 28 10.18 10.90 -2.34
N VAL A 29 9.81 11.50 -3.47
CA VAL A 29 9.91 10.85 -4.79
C VAL A 29 11.36 10.68 -5.25
N LYS A 30 12.19 11.73 -5.08
CA LYS A 30 13.60 11.73 -5.50
C LYS A 30 14.45 10.68 -4.77
N PHE A 31 14.14 10.43 -3.50
CA PHE A 31 14.87 9.51 -2.62
C PHE A 31 14.06 8.24 -2.32
N LYS A 32 13.12 7.86 -3.18
CA LYS A 32 12.39 6.59 -3.05
C LYS A 32 13.38 5.42 -3.16
N PRO A 33 13.42 4.50 -2.18
CA PRO A 33 14.37 3.39 -2.20
C PRO A 33 13.98 2.33 -3.24
N GLU A 34 14.98 1.60 -3.72
CA GLU A 34 14.77 0.35 -4.46
C GLU A 34 14.51 -0.80 -3.47
N LEU A 35 13.55 -1.65 -3.80
CA LEU A 35 13.21 -2.83 -3.02
C LEU A 35 13.55 -4.09 -3.82
N LEU A 36 14.39 -4.97 -3.25
CA LEU A 36 14.90 -6.18 -3.92
C LEU A 36 14.20 -7.49 -3.49
N THR A 37 13.16 -7.40 -2.66
CA THR A 37 12.46 -8.56 -2.08
C THR A 37 11.15 -8.84 -2.83
N CYS A 38 10.27 -9.65 -2.24
CA CYS A 38 8.91 -9.90 -2.73
C CYS A 38 8.15 -8.63 -3.15
N ALA A 39 7.12 -8.80 -3.99
CA ALA A 39 6.26 -7.72 -4.44
C ALA A 39 5.53 -7.03 -3.27
N SER A 40 5.45 -5.69 -3.31
CA SER A 40 4.63 -4.92 -2.36
C SER A 40 3.18 -4.89 -2.84
N PHE A 41 2.24 -5.13 -1.92
CA PHE A 41 0.80 -5.02 -2.18
C PHE A 41 0.22 -3.81 -1.42
N PRO A 42 -0.82 -3.16 -1.96
CA PRO A 42 -1.48 -2.05 -1.30
C PRO A 42 -2.17 -2.51 -0.01
N ALA A 43 -1.92 -1.79 1.09
CA ALA A 43 -2.51 -2.10 2.38
C ALA A 43 -3.88 -1.44 2.58
N VAL A 44 -4.15 -0.34 1.87
CA VAL A 44 -5.37 0.47 2.00
C VAL A 44 -5.72 1.12 0.66
N ASN A 45 -7.00 1.29 0.37
CA ASN A 45 -7.50 2.04 -0.78
C ASN A 45 -8.03 3.44 -0.39
N ALA A 46 -8.50 4.21 -1.38
CA ALA A 46 -9.01 5.57 -1.15
C ALA A 46 -10.29 5.63 -0.28
N ALA A 47 -11.06 4.53 -0.20
CA ALA A 47 -12.24 4.41 0.65
C ALA A 47 -11.90 4.09 2.11
N GLY A 48 -10.62 3.80 2.43
CA GLY A 48 -10.18 3.42 3.76
C GLY A 48 -10.38 1.93 4.08
N GLU A 49 -10.71 1.12 3.08
CA GLU A 49 -10.77 -0.34 3.22
C GLU A 49 -9.35 -0.91 3.31
N THR A 50 -9.13 -1.87 4.19
CA THR A 50 -7.80 -2.43 4.47
C THR A 50 -7.64 -3.83 3.92
N SER A 51 -6.43 -4.20 3.49
CA SER A 51 -6.08 -5.57 3.11
C SER A 51 -6.28 -6.54 4.28
N GLY A 52 -6.98 -7.65 4.03
CA GLY A 52 -7.08 -8.78 4.97
C GLY A 52 -5.80 -9.59 5.12
N GLY A 53 -4.81 -9.34 4.26
CA GLY A 53 -3.54 -10.06 4.23
C GLY A 53 -3.67 -11.52 3.81
N LEU A 54 -2.56 -12.26 3.92
CA LEU A 54 -2.49 -13.68 3.62
C LEU A 54 -2.18 -14.47 4.89
N LYS A 55 -2.87 -15.60 5.06
CA LYS A 55 -2.52 -16.57 6.10
C LYS A 55 -1.17 -17.21 5.76
N GLY A 56 -0.18 -17.07 6.64
CA GLY A 56 1.11 -17.71 6.46
C GLY A 56 0.98 -19.23 6.35
N SER A 57 1.51 -19.81 5.27
CA SER A 57 1.51 -21.25 5.00
C SER A 57 2.80 -21.96 5.45
N GLY A 58 3.77 -21.23 6.02
CA GLY A 58 5.02 -21.78 6.53
C GLY A 58 5.94 -22.35 5.43
N GLY A 59 5.90 -21.76 4.23
CA GLY A 59 6.78 -22.12 3.13
C GLY A 59 8.24 -22.24 3.60
N LYS A 60 8.86 -23.39 3.29
CA LYS A 60 10.24 -23.71 3.65
C LYS A 60 11.23 -22.75 3.00
#